data_AF-A0A2A7VQF1-F1
#
_entry.id   AF-A0A2A7VQF1-F1
#
_cell.length_a   1.000
_cell.length_b   1.000
_cell.length_c   1.000
_cell.angle_alpha   90.00
_cell.angle_beta   90.00
_cell.angle_gamma   90.00
#
_symmetry.space_group_name_H-M   'P 1'
#
loop_
_entity.id
_entity.type
_entity.pdbx_description
1 polymer ?
#
loop_
_entity_poly.entity_id
_entity_poly.type
_entity_poly.pdbx_seq_one_letter_code
_entity_poly.pdbx_strand_id
1 'polypeptide(L)' 'MRDTLQCGYPGILAKTSEGGKTWGYAAGIADLRTKKPMKTDFRFRIGSVTKTFTATVVLQLVGENRLKLDDYIE' A
#
# COMPACT_ATOMS: atom_id res chain seq x y z
N MET A 1 11.76 -11.11 -7.08
CA MET A 1 10.30 -10.95 -7.31
C MET A 1 9.62 -12.23 -7.81
N ARG A 2 10.30 -13.09 -8.58
CA ARG A 2 9.76 -14.44 -8.86
C ARG A 2 9.89 -15.39 -7.68
N ASP A 3 10.91 -15.18 -6.83
CA ASP A 3 11.16 -16.00 -5.64
C ASP A 3 10.03 -15.88 -4.61
N THR A 4 9.33 -14.75 -4.56
CA THR A 4 8.15 -14.61 -3.70
C THR A 4 7.00 -15.53 -4.13
N LEU A 5 6.93 -15.95 -5.40
CA LEU A 5 5.97 -16.96 -5.83
C LEU A 5 6.32 -18.34 -5.27
N GLN A 6 7.60 -18.62 -5.02
CA GLN A 6 8.05 -19.88 -4.40
C GLN A 6 7.66 -19.95 -2.92
N CYS A 7 7.39 -18.81 -2.27
CA CYS A 7 6.88 -18.74 -0.91
C CYS A 7 5.35 -18.98 -0.80
N GLY A 8 4.68 -19.37 -1.89
CA GLY A 8 3.24 -19.69 -1.88
C GLY A 8 2.31 -18.50 -2.16
N TYR A 9 2.83 -17.32 -2.53
CA TYR A 9 2.00 -16.18 -2.93
C TYR A 9 1.55 -16.33 -4.40
N PRO A 10 0.24 -16.19 -4.73
CA PRO A 10 -0.26 -16.35 -6.10
C PRO A 10 0.30 -15.32 -7.10
N GLY A 11 0.56 -14.10 -6.64
CA GLY A 11 1.05 -13.01 -7.45
C GLY A 11 1.55 -11.85 -6.62
N ILE A 12 2.36 -11.00 -7.23
CA ILE A 12 2.98 -9.84 -6.59
C ILE A 12 3.09 -8.70 -7.62
N LEU A 13 2.97 -7.46 -7.14
CA LEU A 13 3.28 -6.26 -7.92
C LEU A 13 4.11 -5.29 -7.08
N ALA A 14 4.89 -4.45 -7.74
CA ALA A 14 5.69 -3.40 -7.14
C ALA A 14 5.87 -2.25 -8.13
N LYS A 15 5.98 -1.03 -7.62
CA LYS A 15 6.38 0.15 -8.40
C LYS A 15 7.46 0.92 -7.65
N THR A 16 8.43 1.45 -8.38
CA THR A 16 9.45 2.36 -7.86
C THR A 16 9.39 3.67 -8.64
N SER A 17 9.67 4.78 -7.98
CA SER A 17 9.75 6.10 -8.60
C SER A 17 11.02 6.79 -8.14
N GLU A 18 11.90 7.13 -9.07
CA GLU A 18 13.20 7.75 -8.79
C GLU A 18 13.55 8.73 -9.91
N GLY A 19 13.96 9.95 -9.56
CA GLY A 19 14.36 10.97 -10.54
C GLY A 19 13.28 11.31 -11.58
N GLY A 20 11.99 11.27 -11.19
CA GLY A 20 10.86 11.51 -12.10
C GLY A 20 10.53 10.34 -13.04
N LYS A 21 11.24 9.22 -12.96
CA LYS A 21 10.97 8.00 -13.73
C LYS A 21 10.27 6.98 -12.83
N THR A 22 9.30 6.26 -13.40
CA THR A 22 8.58 5.19 -12.70
C THR A 22 8.81 3.86 -13.40
N TRP A 23 9.10 2.83 -12.61
CA TRP A 23 9.17 1.44 -13.08
C TRP A 23 8.12 0.61 -12.37
N GLY A 24 7.55 -0.36 -13.08
CA GLY A 24 6.54 -1.27 -12.55
C GLY A 24 6.91 -2.72 -12.82
N TYR A 25 6.68 -3.57 -11.83
CA TYR A 25 6.99 -4.98 -11.87
C TYR A 25 5.76 -5.77 -11.41
N ALA A 26 5.43 -6.87 -12.11
CA ALA A 26 4.39 -7.79 -11.70
C ALA A 26 4.78 -9.23 -12.07
N ALA A 27 4.41 -10.19 -11.22
CA ALA A 27 4.63 -11.61 -11.45
C ALA A 27 3.46 -12.43 -10.89
N GLY A 28 3.20 -13.59 -11.50
CA GLY A 28 2.14 -14.51 -11.09
C GLY A 28 0.74 -14.09 -11.55
N ILE A 29 -0.27 -14.54 -10.81
CA ILE A 29 -1.69 -14.40 -11.14
C ILE A 29 -2.44 -13.67 -10.03
N ALA A 30 -3.46 -12.90 -10.40
CA ALA A 30 -4.36 -12.19 -9.50
C ALA A 30 -5.56 -13.04 -9.06
N ASP A 31 -5.85 -14.14 -9.78
CA ASP A 31 -6.99 -15.01 -9.50
C ASP A 31 -6.60 -16.48 -9.79
N LEU A 32 -6.71 -17.32 -8.77
CA LEU A 32 -6.33 -18.74 -8.83
C LEU A 32 -7.27 -19.58 -9.73
N ARG A 33 -8.52 -19.17 -9.88
CA ARG A 33 -9.55 -19.85 -10.68
C ARG A 33 -9.45 -19.45 -12.14
N THR A 34 -9.46 -18.15 -12.44
CA THR A 34 -9.44 -17.66 -13.83
C THR A 34 -8.03 -17.60 -14.41
N LYS A 35 -6.99 -17.79 -13.58
CA LYS A 35 -5.58 -17.63 -13.93
C LYS A 35 -5.26 -16.25 -14.50
N LYS A 36 -6.07 -15.23 -14.16
CA LYS A 36 -5.88 -13.85 -14.61
C LYS A 36 -4.48 -13.36 -14.22
N PRO A 37 -3.65 -12.89 -15.17
CA PRO A 37 -2.31 -12.39 -14.87
C PRO A 37 -2.33 -11.21 -13.89
N MET A 38 -1.34 -11.14 -13.01
CA MET A 38 -1.11 -9.97 -12.16
C MET A 38 -0.69 -8.76 -13.02
N LYS A 39 -1.20 -7.57 -12.71
CA LYS A 39 -0.82 -6.32 -13.38
C LYS A 39 -0.41 -5.26 -12.36
N THR A 40 0.46 -4.35 -12.77
CA THR A 40 1.06 -3.33 -11.88
C THR A 40 0.08 -2.27 -11.41
N ASP A 41 -1.06 -2.12 -12.07
CA ASP A 41 -2.10 -1.10 -11.85
C ASP A 41 -3.31 -1.62 -11.07
N PHE A 42 -3.29 -2.87 -10.60
CA PHE A 42 -4.37 -3.41 -9.79
C PHE A 42 -4.45 -2.76 -8.41
N ARG A 43 -5.69 -2.56 -7.95
CA ARG A 43 -6.01 -2.10 -6.61
C ARG A 43 -5.97 -3.27 -5.64
N PHE A 44 -5.50 -3.02 -4.42
CA PHE A 44 -5.47 -4.00 -3.33
C PHE A 44 -5.76 -3.31 -1.99
N ARG A 45 -6.14 -4.10 -0.99
CA ARG A 45 -6.35 -3.61 0.38
C ARG A 45 -4.98 -3.37 1.02
N ILE A 46 -4.74 -2.15 1.49
CA ILE A 46 -3.42 -1.72 1.96
C ILE A 46 -3.16 -2.04 3.46
N GLY A 47 -4.15 -2.53 4.19
CA GLY A 47 -4.02 -2.93 5.59
C GLY A 47 -3.50 -1.79 6.49
N SER A 48 -2.48 -2.08 7.30
CA SER A 48 -1.92 -1.11 8.25
C SER A 48 -1.35 0.17 7.62
N VAL A 49 -1.12 0.22 6.31
CA VAL A 49 -0.76 1.48 5.61
C VAL A 49 -1.84 2.55 5.80
N THR A 50 -3.11 2.17 6.05
CA THR A 50 -4.18 3.09 6.41
C THR A 50 -3.86 3.94 7.65
N LYS A 51 -3.04 3.45 8.59
CA LYS A 51 -2.64 4.24 9.78
C LYS A 51 -1.91 5.53 9.41
N THR A 52 -1.12 5.52 8.34
CA THR A 52 -0.46 6.74 7.85
C THR A 52 -1.49 7.77 7.39
N PHE A 53 -2.56 7.35 6.72
CA PHE A 53 -3.65 8.24 6.33
C PHE A 53 -4.38 8.83 7.56
N THR A 54 -4.72 7.98 8.54
CA THR A 54 -5.33 8.44 9.80
C THR A 54 -4.43 9.41 10.54
N ALA A 55 -3.14 9.08 10.68
CA ALA A 55 -2.15 9.93 11.35
C ALA A 55 -1.98 11.28 10.64
N THR A 56 -1.98 11.31 9.31
CA THR A 56 -1.95 12.57 8.56
C THR A 56 -3.14 13.45 8.91
N VAL A 57 -4.35 12.91 8.98
CA VAL A 57 -5.55 13.69 9.37
C VAL A 57 -5.45 14.16 10.82
N VAL A 58 -5.00 13.31 11.75
CA VAL A 58 -4.77 13.72 13.15
C VAL A 58 -3.76 14.87 13.23
N LEU A 59 -2.65 14.79 12.49
CA LEU A 59 -1.64 15.85 12.47
C LEU A 59 -2.13 17.13 11.78
N GLN A 60 -3.03 17.03 10.80
CA GLN A 60 -3.71 18.20 10.23
C GLN A 60 -4.57 18.88 11.30
N LEU A 61 -5.32 18.13 12.10
CA LEU A 61 -6.10 18.69 13.22
C LEU A 61 -5.22 19.36 14.28
N VAL A 62 -4.04 18.81 14.56
CA VAL A 62 -3.03 19.47 15.41
C VAL A 62 -2.58 20.79 14.79
N GLY A 63 -2.23 20.78 13.49
CA GLY A 63 -1.83 21.99 12.76
C GLY A 63 -2.92 23.06 12.68
N GLU A 64 -4.19 22.64 12.66
CA GLU A 64 -5.39 23.50 12.73
C GLU A 64 -5.73 23.93 14.18
N ASN A 65 -4.95 23.51 15.16
CA ASN A 65 -5.17 23.75 16.59
C ASN A 65 -6.54 23.26 17.09
N ARG A 66 -7.05 22.16 16.52
CA ARG A 66 -8.34 21.54 16.85
C ARG A 66 -8.22 20.42 17.89
N LEU A 67 -7.01 19.91 18.11
CA LEU A 67 -6.61 19.01 19.18
C LEU A 67 -5.11 19.16 19.44
N LYS A 68 -4.61 18.67 20.57
CA LYS A 68 -3.19 18.51 20.86
C LYS A 68 -2.83 17.03 20.87
N LEU A 69 -1.58 16.72 20.55
CA LEU A 69 -1.09 15.33 20.59
C LEU A 69 -1.14 14.74 22.00
N ASP A 70 -0.97 15.57 23.01
CA ASP A 70 -0.95 15.17 24.43
C ASP A 70 -2.30 15.43 25.13
N ASP A 71 -3.37 15.69 24.37
CA ASP A 71 -4.70 15.78 24.97
C ASP A 71 -5.04 14.44 25.63
N TYR A 72 -5.52 14.52 26.86
CA TYR A 72 -6.06 13.36 27.54
C TYR A 72 -7.39 12.99 26.88
N ILE A 73 -7.58 11.70 26.62
CA ILE A 73 -8.72 11.19 25.85
C ILE A 73 -9.99 11.01 26.68
N GLU A 74 -9.91 11.10 28.01
CA GLU A 74 -11.01 10.84 28.96
C GLU A 74 -11.25 11.99 29.95
#